data_AF-A0A5N0YM67-F1
#
_entry.id   AF-A0A5N0YM67-F1
#
_cell.length_a   1.000
_cell.length_b   1.000
_cell.length_c   1.000
_cell.angle_alpha   90.00
_cell.angle_beta   90.00
_cell.angle_gamma   90.00
#
_symmetry.space_group_name_H-M   'P 1'
#
loop_
_entity.id
_entity.type
_entity.pdbx_description
1 polymer ?
#
loop_
_entity_poly.entity_id
_entity_poly.type
_entity_poly.pdbx_seq_one_letter_code
_entity_poly.pdbx_strand_id
1 'polypeptide(L)'
;MTNILELLLIVFVIAFQTLSGYLGKKYLGAILPVIFSGLVVYIVISGHWNLSLKNILIPFVGLIALICMYEGGKESKKKKLTKELEKMKAKDILKR
;
A
#
# COMPACT_ATOMS: atom_id res chain seq x y z
N MET A 1 -21.91 -0.03 -16.69
CA MET A 1 -22.02 -0.85 -15.46
C MET A 1 -20.64 -1.31 -14.98
N THR A 2 -19.75 -1.81 -15.85
CA THR A 2 -18.39 -2.30 -15.48
C THR A 2 -17.45 -1.21 -14.94
N ASN A 3 -17.42 -0.04 -15.58
CA ASN A 3 -16.47 1.04 -15.23
C ASN A 3 -16.66 1.60 -13.81
N ILE A 4 -17.90 1.61 -13.29
CA ILE A 4 -18.21 2.12 -11.94
C ILE A 4 -17.70 1.14 -10.89
N LEU A 5 -17.84 -0.17 -11.14
CA LEU A 5 -17.34 -1.21 -10.24
C LEU A 5 -15.80 -1.22 -10.19
N GLU A 6 -15.13 -1.08 -11.34
CA GLU A 6 -13.66 -0.96 -11.38
C GLU A 6 -13.16 0.25 -10.60
N LEU A 7 -13.79 1.42 -10.78
CA LEU A 7 -13.42 2.63 -10.05
C LEU A 7 -13.61 2.44 -8.54
N LEU A 8 -14.73 1.84 -8.12
CA LEU A 8 -15.00 1.55 -6.71
C LEU A 8 -13.93 0.61 -6.12
N LEU A 9 -13.52 -0.40 -6.88
CA LEU A 9 -12.48 -1.35 -6.48
C LEU A 9 -11.12 -0.66 -6.30
N ILE A 10 -10.75 0.21 -7.23
CA ILE A 10 -9.50 0.99 -7.16
C ILE A 10 -9.51 1.89 -5.91
N VAL A 11 -10.60 2.62 -5.68
CA VAL A 11 -10.75 3.49 -4.51
C VAL A 11 -10.70 2.66 -3.22
N PHE A 12 -11.36 1.50 -3.19
CA PHE A 12 -11.33 0.59 -2.05
C PHE A 12 -9.92 0.07 -1.76
N VAL A 13 -9.19 -0.36 -2.79
CA VAL A 13 -7.80 -0.82 -2.67
C VAL A 13 -6.91 0.27 -2.11
N ILE A 14 -7.00 1.49 -2.64
CA ILE A 14 -6.19 2.64 -2.17
C ILE A 14 -6.54 3.00 -0.73
N ALA A 15 -7.83 3.05 -0.39
CA ALA A 15 -8.30 3.34 0.95
C ALA A 15 -7.82 2.28 1.95
N PHE A 16 -7.96 1.00 1.60
CA PHE A 16 -7.52 -0.12 2.44
C PHE A 16 -6.00 -0.12 2.65
N GLN A 17 -5.24 0.14 1.59
CA GLN A 17 -3.77 0.30 1.63
C GLN A 17 -3.34 1.44 2.54
N THR A 18 -3.94 2.61 2.36
CA THR A 18 -3.60 3.83 3.11
C THR A 18 -4.00 3.71 4.58
N LEU A 19 -5.18 3.16 4.85
CA LEU A 19 -5.64 2.85 6.21
C LEU A 19 -4.75 1.80 6.88
N SER A 20 -4.38 0.74 6.17
CA SER A 20 -3.46 -0.28 6.70
C SER A 20 -2.09 0.29 7.04
N GLY A 21 -1.56 1.19 6.19
CA GLY A 21 -0.34 1.95 6.45
C GLY A 21 -0.48 2.85 7.69
N TYR A 22 -1.63 3.53 7.81
CA TYR A 22 -1.94 4.39 8.95
C TYR A 22 -2.13 3.61 10.26
N LEU A 23 -2.74 2.42 10.24
CA LEU A 23 -2.88 1.60 11.44
C LEU A 23 -1.52 1.06 11.92
N GLY A 24 -0.49 1.04 11.05
CA GLY A 24 0.85 0.57 11.41
C GLY A 24 0.94 -0.94 11.65
N LYS A 25 -0.14 -1.69 11.40
CA LYS A 25 -0.13 -3.15 11.46
C LYS A 25 0.50 -3.69 10.18
N LYS A 26 1.75 -4.15 10.29
CA LYS A 26 2.56 -4.71 9.18
C LYS A 26 1.80 -5.80 8.39
N TYR A 27 1.01 -6.60 9.09
CA TYR A 27 0.21 -7.70 8.52
C TYR A 27 -0.93 -7.22 7.61
N LEU A 28 -1.63 -6.13 7.95
CA LEU A 28 -2.76 -5.64 7.15
C LEU A 28 -2.29 -5.03 5.82
N GLY A 29 -1.12 -4.37 5.82
CA GLY A 29 -0.51 -3.84 4.59
C GLY A 29 0.01 -4.92 3.65
N ALA A 30 0.47 -6.04 4.21
CA ALA A 30 1.04 -7.15 3.45
C ALA A 30 -0.03 -8.09 2.87
N ILE A 31 -1.27 -8.07 3.37
CA ILE A 31 -2.33 -8.98 2.91
C ILE A 31 -2.59 -8.83 1.39
N LEU A 32 -2.64 -7.58 0.91
CA LEU A 32 -2.96 -7.26 -0.48
C LEU A 32 -1.83 -7.62 -1.45
N PRO A 33 -0.55 -7.26 -1.18
CA PRO A 33 0.59 -7.76 -1.95
C PRO A 33 0.67 -9.30 -1.99
N VAL A 34 0.39 -9.97 -0.87
CA VAL A 34 0.44 -11.44 -0.78
C VAL A 34 -0.65 -12.08 -1.65
N ILE A 35 -1.89 -11.60 -1.56
CA ILE A 35 -3.00 -12.10 -2.41
C ILE A 35 -2.68 -11.84 -3.89
N PHE A 36 -2.18 -10.65 -4.22
CA PHE A 36 -1.78 -10.30 -5.59
C PHE A 36 -0.67 -11.23 -6.11
N SER A 37 0.36 -11.49 -5.31
CA SER A 37 1.44 -12.42 -5.67
C SER A 37 0.91 -13.84 -5.86
N GLY A 38 -0.02 -14.31 -5.02
CA GLY A 38 -0.66 -15.62 -5.17
C GLY A 38 -1.46 -15.74 -6.46
N LEU A 39 -2.22 -14.70 -6.83
CA LEU A 39 -2.96 -14.65 -8.10
C LEU A 39 -2.02 -14.68 -9.31
N VAL A 40 -0.92 -13.93 -9.25
CA VAL A 40 0.13 -13.95 -10.28
C VAL A 40 0.66 -15.36 -10.47
N VAL A 41 1.07 -16.03 -9.39
CA VAL A 41 1.57 -17.42 -9.45
C VAL A 41 0.53 -18.39 -9.99
N TYR A 42 -0.74 -18.25 -9.59
CA TYR A 42 -1.84 -19.07 -10.09
C TYR A 42 -2.02 -18.95 -11.61
N ILE A 43 -1.97 -17.73 -12.15
CA ILE A 43 -2.08 -17.49 -13.60
C ILE A 43 -0.86 -18.03 -14.34
N VAL A 44 0.34 -17.97 -13.75
CA VAL A 44 1.55 -18.59 -14.33
C VAL A 44 1.37 -20.09 -14.47
N ILE A 45 0.93 -20.76 -13.39
CA ILE A 45 0.76 -22.22 -13.36
C ILE A 45 -0.38 -22.69 -14.26
N SER A 46 -1.43 -21.87 -14.42
CA SER A 46 -2.59 -22.17 -15.28
C SER A 46 -2.25 -22.20 -16.78
N GLY A 47 -0.99 -21.99 -17.19
CA GLY A 47 -0.55 -22.13 -18.57
C GLY A 47 -1.02 -21.02 -19.52
N HIS A 48 -1.78 -20.04 -19.02
CA HIS A 48 -2.21 -18.84 -19.76
C HIS A 48 -1.09 -17.80 -19.92
N TRP A 49 0.16 -18.15 -19.60
CA TRP A 49 1.27 -17.22 -19.50
C TRP A 49 2.17 -17.26 -20.73
N ASN A 50 2.08 -16.24 -21.57
CA ASN A 50 3.08 -16.02 -22.63
C ASN A 50 4.34 -15.40 -21.99
N LEU A 51 5.53 -15.95 -22.26
CA LEU A 51 6.84 -15.52 -21.70
C LEU A 51 7.35 -14.20 -22.32
N SER A 52 6.48 -13.20 -22.41
CA SER A 52 6.86 -11.85 -22.78
C SER A 52 7.38 -11.09 -21.57
N LEU A 53 8.46 -10.33 -21.76
CA LEU A 53 9.05 -9.45 -20.73
C LEU A 53 7.98 -8.56 -20.05
N LYS A 54 7.01 -8.09 -20.82
CA LYS A 54 5.88 -7.29 -20.32
C LYS A 54 5.05 -8.02 -19.27
N ASN A 55 4.82 -9.33 -19.43
CA ASN A 55 4.02 -10.13 -18.51
C ASN A 55 4.75 -10.37 -17.18
N ILE A 56 6.08 -10.35 -17.18
CA ILE A 56 6.90 -10.44 -15.97
C ILE A 56 6.99 -9.08 -15.27
N LEU A 57 7.13 -8.00 -16.04
CA LEU A 57 7.36 -6.66 -15.50
C LEU A 57 6.11 -6.04 -14.85
N ILE A 58 4.94 -6.22 -15.46
CA ILE A 58 3.65 -5.70 -14.94
C ILE A 58 3.37 -6.11 -13.48
N PRO A 59 3.40 -7.40 -13.12
CA PRO A 59 3.15 -7.81 -11.74
C PRO A 59 4.22 -7.31 -10.76
N PHE A 60 5.48 -7.17 -11.22
CA PHE A 60 6.54 -6.59 -10.41
C PHE A 60 6.28 -5.12 -10.07
N VAL A 61 5.90 -4.33 -11.08
CA VAL A 61 5.52 -2.92 -10.88
C VAL A 61 4.28 -2.81 -9.98
N GLY A 62 3.29 -3.70 -10.17
CA GLY A 62 2.10 -3.77 -9.31
C GLY A 62 2.45 -4.02 -7.84
N LEU A 63 3.31 -5.01 -7.57
CA LEU A 63 3.76 -5.30 -6.20
C LEU A 63 4.52 -4.12 -5.58
N ILE A 64 5.45 -3.51 -6.33
CA ILE A 64 6.22 -2.34 -5.85
C ILE A 64 5.26 -1.18 -5.55
N ALA A 65 4.30 -0.90 -6.43
CA ALA A 65 3.31 0.15 -6.22
C ALA A 65 2.49 -0.09 -4.94
N LEU A 66 2.06 -1.34 -4.70
CA LEU A 66 1.38 -1.71 -3.46
C LEU A 66 2.27 -1.52 -2.23
N ILE A 67 3.56 -1.86 -2.30
CA ILE A 67 4.46 -1.68 -1.15
C ILE A 67 4.68 -0.18 -0.88
N CYS A 68 4.94 0.61 -1.92
CA CYS A 68 5.14 2.06 -1.81
C CYS A 68 3.90 2.78 -1.26
N MET A 69 2.70 2.42 -1.70
CA MET A 69 1.46 3.01 -1.17
C MET A 69 1.31 2.76 0.34
N TYR A 70 1.65 1.55 0.81
CA TYR A 70 1.62 1.21 2.23
C TYR A 70 2.66 2.00 3.03
N GLU A 71 3.91 2.07 2.53
CA GLU A 71 4.97 2.87 3.16
C GLU A 71 4.62 4.35 3.21
N GLY A 72 4.05 4.91 2.15
CA GLY A 72 3.56 6.28 2.12
C GLY A 72 2.51 6.55 3.20
N GLY A 73 1.56 5.63 3.41
CA GLY A 73 0.57 5.73 4.49
C GLY A 73 1.21 5.69 5.88
N LYS A 74 2.20 4.82 6.09
CA LYS A 74 2.94 4.71 7.37
C LYS A 74 3.79 5.95 7.65
N GLU A 75 4.48 6.47 6.65
CA GLU A 75 5.32 7.65 6.78
C GLU A 75 4.49 8.91 7.07
N SER A 76 3.31 9.04 6.47
CA SER A 76 2.39 10.14 6.75
C SER A 76 1.99 10.20 8.23
N LYS A 77 1.69 9.04 8.84
CA LYS A 77 1.43 8.97 10.29
C LYS A 77 2.66 9.32 11.12
N LYS A 78 3.84 8.82 10.74
CA LYS A 78 5.09 9.12 11.43
C LYS A 78 5.38 10.63 11.41
N LYS A 79 5.23 11.29 10.25
CA LYS A 79 5.39 12.75 10.11
C LYS A 79 4.41 13.53 10.98
N LYS A 80 3.14 13.11 11.06
CA LYS A 80 2.16 13.73 11.97
C LYS A 80 2.59 13.59 13.43
N LEU A 81 3.02 12.39 13.84
CA LEU A 81 3.45 12.14 15.21
C LEU A 81 4.69 12.96 15.59
N THR A 82 5.69 13.03 14.71
CA THR A 82 6.90 13.84 14.93
C THR A 82 6.55 15.33 15.07
N LYS A 83 5.67 15.86 14.21
CA LYS A 83 5.23 17.26 14.31
C LYS A 83 4.51 17.55 15.62
N GLU A 84 3.67 16.63 16.11
CA GLU A 84 3.01 16.80 17.41
C GLU A 84 4.00 16.73 18.57
N LEU A 85 4.99 15.83 18.52
CA LEU A 85 6.09 15.76 19.49
C LEU A 85 6.95 17.03 19.53
N GLU A 86 7.27 17.61 18.38
CA GLU A 86 8.02 18.87 18.29
C GLU A 86 7.24 20.04 18.89
N LYS A 87 5.93 20.13 18.65
CA LYS A 87 5.06 21.14 19.28
C LYS A 87 5.04 21.00 20.80
N MET A 88 4.98 19.76 21.31
CA MET A 88 5.02 19.51 22.75
C MET A 88 6.37 19.94 23.35
N LYS A 89 7.49 19.55 22.72
CA LYS A 89 8.84 19.99 23.16
C LYS A 89 8.99 21.51 23.15
N ALA A 90 8.52 22.19 22.11
CA ALA A 90 8.60 23.65 22.02
C ALA A 90 7.80 24.35 23.13
N LYS A 91 6.60 23.84 23.46
CA LYS A 91 5.80 24.35 24.58
C LYS A 91 6.45 24.11 25.94
N ASP A 92 7.11 22.96 26.12
CA ASP A 92 7.79 22.62 27.37
C ASP A 92 9.02 23.52 27.62
N ILE A 93 9.80 23.80 26.57
CA ILE A 93 10.96 24.71 26.62
C ILE A 93 10.52 26.16 26.92
N LEU A 94 9.40 26.61 26.37
CA LEU A 94 8.84 27.95 26.61
C LEU A 94 8.24 28.14 28.01
N LYS A 95 7.96 27.05 28.74
CA LYS A 95 7.38 27.10 30.09
C LYS A 95 8.42 27.09 31.21
N ARG A 96 9.70 26.89 30.88
CA ARG A 96 10.84 26.94 31.80
C ARG A 96 11.48 28.31 31.80
#